data_AF-A0A8T5GYR7-F1
#
_entry.id   AF-A0A8T5GYR7-F1
#
_cell.length_a   1.000
_cell.length_b   1.000
_cell.length_c   1.000
_cell.angle_alpha   90.00
_cell.angle_beta   90.00
_cell.angle_gamma   90.00
#
_symmetry.space_group_name_H-M   'P 1'
#
loop_
_entity.id
_entity.type
_entity.pdbx_description
1 polymer ?
#
loop_
_entity_poly.entity_id
_entity_poly.type
_entity_poly.pdbx_seq_one_letter_code
_entity_poly.pdbx_strand_id
1 'polypeptide(L)'
;MILLLTPVICWVFTLRMKGRRIPVKDWVKEFHEKRYYLHAIGYIIIVKWKSITDALNEPIKADVGHWTGWLYGFEGEFTKSIQDLFYNETLTTILNFHYLFIYLFLIYVTTVYYAFSGDRDMTDKVTMNYLLIYALAVPYYLFFNVEVTSSWIPGMDALLYQDGAYTKFYALHDPLDNAVPSLHVAIPFGILMLNYLHVKEKGGKMSEWDHWPYHVFILVNTVLFCFSILYLGIHWFTDIPLGMIIGGLGALFIHHLQPRLRNDHGSFFKGLTKSKIKRHSIVEGIGTLVMLTVILMAVNFQIDQSDERVSYRLGPQDSTFEIIQEISYDDTVDSQITNLDDSLTLEVVYLQVVDSLPAMDSGSIDWEELKTLGTNYTIPAGGSIDIETTQHNVFHFIVLHNPADSSSDDSVLEVQVVNDYHEDKIGSAILLSLPSLWMTVFVLHRLRRLKLNKRSLIDSSPSHIWDEEE
;
A
#
# COMPACT_ATOMS: atom_id res chain seq x y z
N MET A 1 8.83 10.33 18.44
CA MET A 1 9.89 9.31 18.58
C MET A 1 10.83 9.23 17.37
N ILE A 2 10.32 9.11 16.13
CA ILE A 2 11.15 8.94 14.90
C ILE A 2 12.20 10.06 14.73
N LEU A 3 11.81 11.33 14.81
CA LEU A 3 12.73 12.47 14.68
C LEU A 3 13.85 12.47 15.73
N LEU A 4 13.56 12.02 16.95
CA LEU A 4 14.54 11.92 18.05
C LEU A 4 15.53 10.77 17.83
N LEU A 5 15.09 9.63 17.30
CA LEU A 5 15.94 8.47 17.06
C LEU A 5 16.74 8.57 15.76
N THR A 6 16.32 9.42 14.83
CA THR A 6 16.96 9.57 13.51
C THR A 6 18.46 9.90 13.60
N PRO A 7 18.92 10.89 14.40
CA PRO A 7 20.36 11.18 14.52
C PRO A 7 21.16 10.03 15.13
N VAL A 8 20.59 9.34 16.13
CA VAL A 8 21.23 8.20 16.79
C VAL A 8 21.45 7.08 15.79
N ILE A 9 20.43 6.76 15.00
CA ILE A 9 20.49 5.66 14.05
C ILE A 9 21.42 5.98 12.88
N CYS A 10 21.34 7.21 12.34
CA CYS A 10 22.28 7.69 11.33
C CYS A 10 23.72 7.63 11.86
N TRP A 11 23.95 7.97 13.13
CA TRP A 11 25.27 7.87 13.76
C TRP A 11 25.73 6.41 13.89
N VAL A 12 24.88 5.50 14.37
CA VAL A 12 25.19 4.07 14.51
C VAL A 12 25.59 3.45 13.18
N PHE A 13 24.79 3.62 12.13
CA PHE A 13 25.06 3.01 10.83
C PHE A 13 26.24 3.66 10.08
N THR A 14 26.69 4.83 10.51
CA THR A 14 27.87 5.50 9.95
C THR A 14 29.14 5.33 10.80
N LEU A 15 29.13 4.51 11.85
CA LEU A 15 30.30 4.31 12.74
C LEU A 15 31.56 3.84 11.99
N ARG A 16 31.37 3.06 10.92
CA ARG A 16 32.46 2.59 10.05
C ARG A 16 32.85 3.59 8.95
N MET A 17 32.08 4.67 8.77
CA MET A 17 32.24 5.68 7.72
C MET A 17 32.61 7.06 8.29
N LYS A 18 33.60 7.12 9.20
CA LYS A 18 33.90 8.34 9.99
C LYS A 18 34.22 9.60 9.16
N GLY A 19 34.64 9.45 7.89
CA GLY A 19 34.96 10.56 6.98
C GLY A 19 33.83 11.00 6.02
N ARG A 20 32.68 10.31 5.99
CA ARG A 20 31.58 10.63 5.05
C ARG A 20 30.45 11.45 5.66
N ARG A 21 30.44 11.62 6.98
CA ARG A 21 29.36 12.32 7.68
C ARG A 21 29.41 13.80 7.37
N ILE A 22 28.27 14.39 7.04
CA ILE A 22 28.16 15.84 6.91
C ILE A 22 28.22 16.47 8.31
N PRO A 23 29.20 17.33 8.62
CA PRO A 23 29.27 18.03 9.89
C PRO A 23 28.03 18.88 10.12
N VAL A 24 27.53 18.95 11.36
CA VAL A 24 26.30 19.70 11.70
C VAL A 24 26.37 21.17 11.25
N LYS A 25 27.55 21.79 11.38
CA LYS A 25 27.81 23.17 10.93
C LYS A 25 27.59 23.39 9.42
N ASP A 26 27.68 22.34 8.61
CA ASP A 26 27.60 22.39 7.15
C ASP A 26 26.21 21.95 6.63
N TRP A 27 25.28 21.54 7.50
CA TRP A 27 23.97 21.00 7.09
C TRP A 27 23.15 21.98 6.25
N VAL A 28 23.09 23.26 6.63
CA VAL A 28 22.31 24.28 5.88
C VAL A 28 22.88 24.48 4.48
N LYS A 29 24.21 24.49 4.38
CA LYS A 29 24.94 24.61 3.13
C LYS A 29 24.69 23.39 2.25
N GLU A 30 24.85 22.19 2.79
CA GLU A 30 24.59 20.93 2.08
C GLU A 30 23.14 20.87 1.59
N PHE A 31 22.18 21.24 2.44
CA PHE A 31 20.76 21.25 2.10
C PHE A 31 20.43 22.13 0.89
N HIS A 32 21.03 23.31 0.80
CA HIS A 32 20.87 24.21 -0.33
C HIS A 32 21.65 23.74 -1.56
N GLU A 33 22.93 23.42 -1.42
CA GLU A 33 23.81 23.03 -2.54
C GLU A 33 23.34 21.74 -3.21
N LYS A 34 22.85 20.78 -2.42
CA LYS A 34 22.29 19.51 -2.91
C LYS A 34 20.81 19.57 -3.26
N ARG A 35 20.14 20.68 -2.98
CA ARG A 35 18.72 20.91 -3.24
C ARG A 35 17.80 19.91 -2.55
N TYR A 36 18.08 19.58 -1.30
CA TYR A 36 17.22 18.68 -0.50
C TYR A 36 15.82 19.25 -0.24
N TYR A 37 15.58 20.54 -0.49
CA TYR A 37 14.22 21.10 -0.53
C TYR A 37 13.34 20.42 -1.59
N LEU A 38 13.89 19.93 -2.71
CA LEU A 38 13.14 19.16 -3.70
C LEU A 38 12.68 17.80 -3.13
N HIS A 39 13.43 17.24 -2.18
CA HIS A 39 13.08 15.98 -1.53
C HIS A 39 11.92 16.19 -0.56
N ALA A 40 11.97 17.28 0.22
CA ALA A 40 10.87 17.69 1.08
C ALA A 40 9.58 17.95 0.27
N ILE A 41 9.68 18.62 -0.88
CA ILE A 41 8.55 18.79 -1.82
C ILE A 41 8.04 17.43 -2.30
N GLY A 42 8.94 16.49 -2.62
CA GLY A 42 8.59 15.11 -2.97
C GLY A 42 7.71 14.45 -1.91
N TYR A 43 8.08 14.52 -0.63
CA TYR A 43 7.26 13.99 0.46
C TYR A 43 5.89 14.69 0.57
N ILE A 44 5.81 16.00 0.37
CA ILE A 44 4.53 16.74 0.36
C ILE A 44 3.64 16.24 -0.79
N ILE A 45 4.22 16.02 -1.97
CA ILE A 45 3.50 15.46 -3.12
C ILE A 45 2.94 14.08 -2.76
N ILE A 46 3.70 13.23 -2.07
CA ILE A 46 3.25 11.89 -1.69
C ILE A 46 2.04 11.95 -0.76
N VAL A 47 2.09 12.80 0.28
CA VAL A 47 0.97 12.96 1.22
C VAL A 47 -0.28 13.45 0.47
N LYS A 48 -0.12 14.40 -0.46
CA LYS A 48 -1.23 14.87 -1.28
C LYS A 48 -1.73 13.82 -2.27
N TRP A 49 -0.84 13.06 -2.88
CA TRP A 49 -1.21 11.98 -3.79
C TRP A 49 -2.00 10.89 -3.08
N LYS A 50 -1.55 10.49 -1.88
CA LYS A 50 -2.28 9.55 -1.02
C LYS A 50 -3.68 10.05 -0.71
N SER A 51 -3.78 11.28 -0.20
CA SER A 51 -5.07 11.88 0.14
C SER A 51 -6.04 11.95 -1.06
N ILE A 52 -5.53 12.18 -2.28
CA ILE A 52 -6.36 12.14 -3.49
C ILE A 52 -6.78 10.71 -3.83
N THR A 53 -5.88 9.73 -3.73
CA THR A 53 -6.20 8.32 -3.98
C THR A 53 -7.26 7.81 -3.01
N ASP A 54 -7.08 8.05 -1.71
CA ASP A 54 -8.02 7.61 -0.67
C ASP A 54 -9.41 8.21 -0.89
N ALA A 55 -9.49 9.50 -1.23
CA ALA A 55 -10.74 10.20 -1.52
C ALA A 55 -11.44 9.72 -2.81
N LEU A 56 -10.75 8.97 -3.67
CA LEU A 56 -11.35 8.35 -4.85
C LEU A 56 -11.75 6.90 -4.61
N ASN A 57 -11.21 6.23 -3.58
CA ASN A 57 -11.38 4.80 -3.38
C ASN A 57 -12.82 4.44 -2.97
N GLU A 58 -13.33 4.99 -1.87
CA GLU A 58 -14.68 4.65 -1.39
C GLU A 58 -15.78 4.96 -2.41
N PRO A 59 -15.80 6.15 -3.05
CA PRO A 59 -16.90 6.49 -3.95
C PRO A 59 -17.05 5.57 -5.17
N ILE A 60 -15.98 4.88 -5.57
CA ILE A 60 -16.02 3.97 -6.74
C ILE A 60 -16.19 2.51 -6.35
N LYS A 61 -16.12 2.15 -5.05
CA LYS A 61 -16.14 0.75 -4.58
C LYS A 61 -17.35 -0.04 -5.06
N ALA A 62 -18.52 0.57 -5.04
CA ALA A 62 -19.76 -0.07 -5.50
C ALA A 62 -19.62 -0.60 -6.93
N ASP A 63 -19.04 0.21 -7.82
CA ASP A 63 -18.83 -0.13 -9.23
C ASP A 63 -17.66 -1.10 -9.43
N VAL A 64 -16.50 -0.82 -8.82
CA VAL A 64 -15.26 -1.56 -9.10
C VAL A 64 -15.15 -2.88 -8.35
N GLY A 65 -15.87 -3.02 -7.23
CA GLY A 65 -15.84 -4.20 -6.37
C GLY A 65 -14.47 -4.55 -5.83
N HIS A 66 -14.32 -5.82 -5.47
CA HIS A 66 -13.07 -6.38 -4.97
C HIS A 66 -12.87 -7.80 -5.51
N TRP A 67 -11.63 -8.29 -5.40
CA TRP A 67 -11.17 -9.57 -5.93
C TRP A 67 -10.85 -10.58 -4.83
N THR A 68 -11.22 -10.26 -3.59
CA THR A 68 -10.94 -11.08 -2.39
C THR A 68 -11.39 -12.52 -2.55
N GLY A 69 -12.62 -12.78 -3.03
CA GLY A 69 -13.11 -14.15 -3.22
C GLY A 69 -12.29 -14.96 -4.23
N TRP A 70 -11.80 -14.34 -5.30
CA TRP A 70 -10.92 -14.99 -6.28
C TRP A 70 -9.57 -15.34 -5.66
N LEU A 71 -9.00 -14.42 -4.88
CA LEU A 71 -7.72 -14.65 -4.21
C LEU A 71 -7.85 -15.71 -3.11
N TYR A 72 -8.92 -15.67 -2.31
CA TYR A 72 -9.25 -16.70 -1.34
C TYR A 72 -9.42 -18.07 -2.00
N GLY A 73 -10.09 -18.15 -3.15
CA GLY A 73 -10.21 -19.40 -3.92
C GLY A 73 -8.86 -19.97 -4.37
N PHE A 74 -7.82 -19.14 -4.48
CA PHE A 74 -6.46 -19.54 -4.82
C PHE A 74 -5.59 -19.88 -3.60
N GLU A 75 -5.62 -19.06 -2.55
CA GLU A 75 -4.77 -19.22 -1.34
C GLU A 75 -5.39 -20.05 -0.23
N GLY A 76 -6.72 -20.05 -0.13
CA GLY A 76 -7.47 -20.59 0.99
C GLY A 76 -7.07 -19.96 2.33
N GLU A 77 -6.95 -20.80 3.34
CA GLU A 77 -6.65 -20.40 4.73
C GLU A 77 -5.15 -20.39 5.06
N PHE A 78 -4.28 -20.27 4.04
CA PHE A 78 -2.84 -20.33 4.25
C PHE A 78 -2.34 -19.27 5.25
N THR A 79 -2.82 -18.02 5.12
CA THR A 79 -2.45 -16.93 6.04
C THR A 79 -2.92 -17.21 7.47
N LYS A 80 -4.16 -17.68 7.64
CA LYS A 80 -4.69 -18.10 8.95
C LYS A 80 -3.85 -19.21 9.57
N SER A 81 -3.42 -20.19 8.78
CA SER A 81 -2.55 -21.27 9.27
C SER A 81 -1.21 -20.76 9.84
N ILE A 82 -0.68 -19.66 9.28
CA ILE A 82 0.51 -19.00 9.83
C ILE A 82 0.18 -18.31 11.16
N GLN A 83 -0.93 -17.57 11.21
CA GLN A 83 -1.37 -16.90 12.45
C GLN A 83 -1.57 -17.93 13.57
N ASP A 84 -2.37 -18.98 13.33
CA ASP A 84 -2.66 -20.04 14.29
C ASP A 84 -1.38 -20.73 14.83
N LEU A 85 -0.41 -20.99 13.94
CA LEU A 85 0.84 -21.67 14.31
C LEU A 85 1.74 -20.84 15.23
N PHE A 86 1.75 -19.52 15.05
CA PHE A 86 2.67 -18.62 15.76
C PHE A 86 1.99 -17.76 16.81
N TYR A 87 0.67 -17.89 16.99
CA TYR A 87 -0.13 -17.02 17.84
C TYR A 87 0.48 -16.87 19.24
N ASN A 88 0.83 -15.64 19.58
CA ASN A 88 1.42 -15.29 20.86
C ASN A 88 1.28 -13.79 21.14
N GLU A 89 0.67 -13.43 22.27
CA GLU A 89 0.45 -12.02 22.65
C GLU A 89 1.72 -11.17 22.64
N THR A 90 2.84 -11.69 23.17
CA THR A 90 4.12 -10.95 23.18
C THR A 90 4.66 -10.74 21.78
N LEU A 91 4.55 -11.75 20.92
CA LEU A 91 4.90 -11.63 19.51
C LEU A 91 4.02 -10.58 18.84
N THR A 92 2.70 -10.62 19.06
CA THR A 92 1.74 -9.63 18.54
C THR A 92 2.14 -8.20 18.92
N THR A 93 2.42 -7.93 20.20
CA THR A 93 2.86 -6.59 20.63
C THR A 93 4.14 -6.15 19.93
N ILE A 94 5.13 -7.05 19.80
CA ILE A 94 6.41 -6.74 19.13
C ILE A 94 6.19 -6.46 17.64
N LEU A 95 5.35 -7.26 16.98
CA LEU A 95 5.09 -7.13 15.55
C LEU A 95 4.20 -5.93 15.23
N ASN A 96 3.23 -5.57 16.07
CA ASN A 96 2.47 -4.33 15.94
C ASN A 96 3.39 -3.11 16.01
N PHE A 97 4.29 -3.09 17.00
CA PHE A 97 5.31 -2.04 17.09
C PHE A 97 6.22 -2.03 15.86
N HIS A 98 6.73 -3.20 15.45
CA HIS A 98 7.61 -3.32 14.29
C HIS A 98 6.92 -2.81 13.02
N TYR A 99 5.71 -3.31 12.76
CA TYR A 99 4.92 -2.98 11.58
C TYR A 99 4.71 -1.48 11.44
N LEU A 100 4.17 -0.83 12.48
CA LEU A 100 3.89 0.61 12.42
C LEU A 100 5.18 1.44 12.47
N PHE A 101 6.03 1.20 13.47
CA PHE A 101 7.14 2.11 13.76
C PHE A 101 8.30 1.94 12.78
N ILE A 102 8.70 0.70 12.48
CA ILE A 102 9.86 0.44 11.62
C ILE A 102 9.55 0.78 10.16
N TYR A 103 8.30 0.67 9.73
CA TYR A 103 7.92 1.05 8.37
C TYR A 103 8.06 2.55 8.13
N LEU A 104 7.45 3.37 9.00
CA LEU A 104 7.60 4.82 8.97
C LEU A 104 9.09 5.23 9.11
N PHE A 105 9.83 4.51 9.94
CA PHE A 105 11.26 4.67 10.07
C PHE A 105 12.00 4.41 8.75
N LEU A 106 11.76 3.29 8.06
CA LEU A 106 12.46 2.96 6.81
C LEU A 106 12.19 3.98 5.70
N ILE A 107 10.97 4.50 5.60
CA ILE A 107 10.62 5.50 4.58
C ILE A 107 11.35 6.83 4.82
N TYR A 108 11.32 7.33 6.06
CA TYR A 108 11.88 8.64 6.38
C TYR A 108 13.40 8.58 6.62
N VAL A 109 13.85 7.68 7.49
CA VAL A 109 15.25 7.65 7.95
C VAL A 109 16.19 7.16 6.88
N THR A 110 15.76 6.30 5.94
CA THR A 110 16.63 5.89 4.82
C THR A 110 17.06 7.09 3.97
N THR A 111 16.13 8.01 3.66
CA THR A 111 16.46 9.24 2.93
C THR A 111 17.40 10.12 3.74
N VAL A 112 17.10 10.35 5.02
CA VAL A 112 17.95 11.16 5.90
C VAL A 112 19.34 10.53 6.08
N TYR A 113 19.42 9.22 6.18
CA TYR A 113 20.66 8.46 6.32
C TYR A 113 21.60 8.69 5.13
N TYR A 114 21.09 8.53 3.90
CA TYR A 114 21.90 8.76 2.70
C TYR A 114 22.31 10.22 2.55
N ALA A 115 21.44 11.16 2.92
CA ALA A 115 21.78 12.57 2.96
C ALA A 115 22.89 12.85 4.00
N PHE A 116 22.75 12.29 5.20
CA PHE A 116 23.69 12.44 6.30
C PHE A 116 25.07 11.83 6.00
N SER A 117 25.11 10.75 5.22
CA SER A 117 26.35 10.12 4.74
C SER A 117 26.93 10.73 3.47
N GLY A 118 26.34 11.82 2.97
CA GLY A 118 26.79 12.51 1.76
C GLY A 118 26.58 11.75 0.45
N ASP A 119 25.75 10.70 0.43
CA ASP A 119 25.43 9.93 -0.78
C ASP A 119 24.21 10.53 -1.48
N ARG A 120 24.48 11.56 -2.29
CA ARG A 120 23.44 12.30 -3.01
C ARG A 120 22.65 11.43 -3.97
N ASP A 121 23.31 10.49 -4.63
CA ASP A 121 22.73 9.62 -5.65
C ASP A 121 21.69 8.69 -5.03
N MET A 122 22.04 8.07 -3.89
CA MET A 122 21.11 7.22 -3.17
C MET A 122 19.99 8.02 -2.50
N THR A 123 20.28 9.24 -2.04
CA THR A 123 19.25 10.13 -1.49
C THR A 123 18.15 10.43 -2.53
N ASP A 124 18.54 10.77 -3.77
CA ASP A 124 17.62 10.97 -4.89
C ASP A 124 16.82 9.70 -5.18
N LYS A 125 17.53 8.55 -5.34
CA LYS A 125 16.91 7.28 -5.72
C LYS A 125 15.86 6.85 -4.71
N VAL A 126 16.17 6.89 -3.42
CA VAL A 126 15.27 6.43 -2.35
C VAL A 126 14.08 7.37 -2.16
N THR A 127 14.28 8.68 -2.24
CA THR A 127 13.16 9.63 -2.10
C THR A 127 12.15 9.42 -3.21
N MET A 128 12.63 9.25 -4.45
CA MET A 128 11.77 8.99 -5.59
C MET A 128 11.16 7.58 -5.57
N ASN A 129 11.85 6.60 -5.00
CA ASN A 129 11.35 5.23 -4.82
C ASN A 129 10.00 5.23 -4.11
N TYR A 130 9.89 5.96 -3.00
CA TYR A 130 8.65 6.02 -2.24
C TYR A 130 7.51 6.64 -3.07
N LEU A 131 7.78 7.79 -3.70
CA LEU A 131 6.79 8.49 -4.53
C LEU A 131 6.25 7.62 -5.67
N LEU A 132 7.14 6.92 -6.35
CA LEU A 132 6.80 6.23 -7.59
C LEU A 132 6.25 4.83 -7.35
N ILE A 133 6.68 4.15 -6.29
CA ILE A 133 6.02 2.91 -5.87
C ILE A 133 4.59 3.19 -5.45
N TYR A 134 4.33 4.28 -4.71
CA TYR A 134 2.97 4.68 -4.37
C TYR A 134 2.16 4.97 -5.64
N ALA A 135 2.70 5.78 -6.56
CA ALA A 135 2.04 6.05 -7.85
C ALA A 135 1.77 4.75 -8.64
N LEU A 136 2.68 3.78 -8.62
CA LEU A 136 2.51 2.49 -9.29
C LEU A 136 1.38 1.65 -8.68
N ALA A 137 1.16 1.74 -7.37
CA ALA A 137 0.14 0.98 -6.66
C ALA A 137 -1.29 1.46 -6.92
N VAL A 138 -1.49 2.75 -7.25
CA VAL A 138 -2.81 3.40 -7.46
C VAL A 138 -3.81 2.57 -8.27
N PRO A 139 -3.52 2.08 -9.49
CA PRO A 139 -4.52 1.31 -10.24
C PRO A 139 -4.93 0.00 -9.56
N TYR A 140 -4.06 -0.59 -8.75
CA TYR A 140 -4.40 -1.80 -8.00
C TYR A 140 -5.36 -1.46 -6.86
N TYR A 141 -5.07 -0.37 -6.14
CA TYR A 141 -5.89 0.18 -5.04
C TYR A 141 -7.20 0.84 -5.46
N LEU A 142 -7.44 1.01 -6.76
CA LEU A 142 -8.68 1.61 -7.25
C LEU A 142 -9.52 0.63 -8.07
N PHE A 143 -8.93 -0.42 -8.64
CA PHE A 143 -9.63 -1.32 -9.57
C PHE A 143 -9.42 -2.81 -9.30
N PHE A 144 -8.42 -3.15 -8.48
CA PHE A 144 -8.10 -4.52 -8.10
C PHE A 144 -8.06 -4.65 -6.57
N ASN A 145 -9.04 -4.01 -5.91
CA ASN A 145 -9.16 -4.00 -4.45
C ASN A 145 -9.27 -5.43 -3.91
N VAL A 146 -8.64 -5.64 -2.77
CA VAL A 146 -8.63 -6.91 -2.07
C VAL A 146 -8.65 -6.61 -0.59
N GLU A 147 -9.69 -7.11 0.05
CA GLU A 147 -9.91 -6.98 1.48
C GLU A 147 -8.79 -7.68 2.26
N VAL A 148 -8.52 -7.19 3.48
CA VAL A 148 -7.58 -7.83 4.39
C VAL A 148 -8.03 -9.25 4.76
N THR A 149 -7.08 -10.12 5.11
CA THR A 149 -7.41 -11.52 5.40
C THR A 149 -8.35 -11.70 6.60
N SER A 150 -8.24 -10.86 7.62
CA SER A 150 -9.08 -10.92 8.82
C SER A 150 -10.53 -10.51 8.60
N SER A 151 -10.87 -9.88 7.47
CA SER A 151 -12.27 -9.55 7.13
C SER A 151 -12.95 -10.62 6.25
N TRP A 152 -12.18 -11.57 5.73
CA TRP A 152 -12.65 -12.58 4.77
C TRP A 152 -12.43 -14.04 5.19
N ILE A 153 -11.40 -14.33 5.98
CA ILE A 153 -11.11 -15.69 6.45
C ILE A 153 -11.80 -15.88 7.81
N PRO A 154 -12.83 -16.76 7.91
CA PRO A 154 -13.51 -17.03 9.18
C PRO A 154 -12.55 -17.49 10.29
N GLY A 155 -12.72 -16.93 11.49
CA GLY A 155 -11.95 -17.21 12.70
C GLY A 155 -10.52 -16.67 12.68
N MET A 156 -10.19 -15.74 11.78
CA MET A 156 -8.88 -15.08 11.73
C MET A 156 -8.91 -13.73 12.46
N ASP A 157 -8.00 -13.55 13.42
CA ASP A 157 -7.97 -12.34 14.23
C ASP A 157 -7.34 -11.15 13.49
N ALA A 158 -7.93 -9.97 13.68
CA ALA A 158 -7.40 -8.70 13.20
C ALA A 158 -6.41 -8.07 14.20
N LEU A 159 -5.30 -8.76 14.43
CA LEU A 159 -4.34 -8.45 15.51
C LEU A 159 -3.71 -7.05 15.46
N LEU A 160 -3.75 -6.37 14.32
CA LEU A 160 -3.15 -5.05 14.15
C LEU A 160 -3.99 -3.91 14.75
N TYR A 161 -5.32 -3.97 14.62
CA TYR A 161 -6.19 -2.83 14.85
C TYR A 161 -7.31 -3.08 15.87
N GLN A 162 -7.28 -4.22 16.57
CA GLN A 162 -8.14 -4.51 17.71
C GLN A 162 -7.50 -4.16 19.08
N ASP A 163 -6.43 -3.36 19.10
CA ASP A 163 -5.88 -2.72 20.31
C ASP A 163 -6.23 -1.22 20.27
N GLY A 164 -6.89 -0.71 21.30
CA GLY A 164 -7.52 0.61 21.32
C GLY A 164 -6.59 1.77 20.96
N ALA A 165 -5.29 1.67 21.27
CA ALA A 165 -4.31 2.69 20.88
C ALA A 165 -4.06 2.72 19.36
N TYR A 166 -4.22 1.58 18.68
CA TYR A 166 -4.02 1.40 17.25
C TYR A 166 -5.33 1.51 16.47
N THR A 167 -6.48 1.10 17.03
CA THR A 167 -7.80 1.16 16.38
C THR A 167 -8.09 2.54 15.79
N LYS A 168 -8.00 3.58 16.63
CA LYS A 168 -8.19 4.96 16.17
C LYS A 168 -7.18 5.37 15.10
N PHE A 169 -5.93 4.96 15.26
CA PHE A 169 -4.90 5.34 14.30
C PHE A 169 -5.20 4.74 12.92
N TYR A 170 -5.50 3.44 12.85
CA TYR A 170 -5.76 2.74 11.60
C TYR A 170 -7.06 3.21 10.96
N ALA A 171 -8.15 3.31 11.71
CA ALA A 171 -9.44 3.75 11.17
C ALA A 171 -9.41 5.14 10.52
N LEU A 172 -8.49 6.01 10.96
CA LEU A 172 -8.34 7.36 10.43
C LEU A 172 -7.34 7.48 9.27
N HIS A 173 -6.52 6.44 9.00
CA HIS A 173 -5.39 6.55 8.06
C HIS A 173 -5.33 5.42 7.02
N ASP A 174 -6.06 4.32 7.25
CA ASP A 174 -6.05 3.12 6.44
C ASP A 174 -7.50 2.66 6.16
N PRO A 175 -7.91 2.57 4.88
CA PRO A 175 -9.22 2.06 4.49
C PRO A 175 -9.38 0.53 4.66
N LEU A 176 -8.31 -0.22 5.00
CA LEU A 176 -8.32 -1.66 5.30
C LEU A 176 -8.78 -2.60 4.16
N ASP A 177 -8.74 -2.13 2.92
CA ASP A 177 -9.22 -2.81 1.70
C ASP A 177 -8.17 -2.83 0.56
N ASN A 178 -6.96 -2.36 0.86
CA ASN A 178 -5.86 -2.12 -0.06
C ASN A 178 -4.72 -3.12 0.12
N ALA A 179 -5.05 -4.39 0.36
CA ALA A 179 -4.05 -5.42 0.67
C ALA A 179 -3.13 -5.71 -0.54
N VAL A 180 -3.69 -5.82 -1.74
CA VAL A 180 -2.91 -6.11 -2.96
C VAL A 180 -2.54 -4.82 -3.69
N PRO A 181 -1.26 -4.55 -3.97
CA PRO A 181 -0.04 -5.18 -3.47
C PRO A 181 0.46 -4.55 -2.16
N SER A 182 1.24 -5.28 -1.36
CA SER A 182 1.75 -4.74 -0.09
C SER A 182 2.84 -3.69 -0.29
N LEU A 183 2.56 -2.43 0.06
CA LEU A 183 3.56 -1.35 0.09
C LEU A 183 4.64 -1.54 1.17
N HIS A 184 4.30 -2.23 2.26
CA HIS A 184 5.23 -2.63 3.32
C HIS A 184 6.33 -3.56 2.81
N VAL A 185 6.07 -4.29 1.73
CA VAL A 185 7.07 -5.08 1.01
C VAL A 185 7.68 -4.28 -0.15
N ALA A 186 6.84 -3.61 -0.96
CA ALA A 186 7.27 -2.93 -2.18
C ALA A 186 8.34 -1.86 -1.92
N ILE A 187 8.15 -1.00 -0.92
CA ILE A 187 9.06 0.12 -0.66
C ILE A 187 10.43 -0.38 -0.17
N PRO A 188 10.54 -1.19 0.91
CA PRO A 188 11.83 -1.73 1.34
C PRO A 188 12.51 -2.57 0.26
N PHE A 189 11.76 -3.40 -0.46
CA PHE A 189 12.32 -4.17 -1.58
C PHE A 189 12.85 -3.27 -2.70
N GLY A 190 12.12 -2.21 -3.05
CA GLY A 190 12.57 -1.20 -4.02
C GLY A 190 13.89 -0.54 -3.59
N ILE A 191 14.05 -0.22 -2.30
CA ILE A 191 15.31 0.30 -1.75
C ILE A 191 16.43 -0.76 -1.88
N LEU A 192 16.18 -2.02 -1.52
CA LEU A 192 17.16 -3.11 -1.66
C LEU A 192 17.60 -3.27 -3.12
N MET A 193 16.66 -3.23 -4.06
CA MET A 193 16.94 -3.33 -5.48
C MET A 193 17.71 -2.12 -6.00
N LEU A 194 17.36 -0.89 -5.59
CA LEU A 194 18.11 0.31 -5.93
C LEU A 194 19.55 0.27 -5.42
N ASN A 195 19.75 -0.18 -4.18
CA ASN A 195 21.09 -0.40 -3.61
C ASN A 195 21.88 -1.38 -4.48
N TYR A 196 21.26 -2.52 -4.85
CA TYR A 196 21.88 -3.52 -5.71
C TYR A 196 22.25 -2.96 -7.09
N LEU A 197 21.30 -2.31 -7.77
CA LEU A 197 21.49 -1.71 -9.09
C LEU A 197 22.61 -0.67 -9.06
N HIS A 198 22.62 0.20 -8.05
CA HIS A 198 23.64 1.25 -7.88
C HIS A 198 25.04 0.66 -7.71
N VAL A 199 25.21 -0.34 -6.85
CA VAL A 199 26.53 -0.95 -6.59
C VAL A 199 27.01 -1.76 -7.79
N LYS A 200 26.11 -2.53 -8.42
CA LYS A 200 26.46 -3.40 -9.55
C LYS A 200 26.79 -2.64 -10.82
N GLU A 201 26.09 -1.54 -11.09
CA GLU A 201 26.41 -0.67 -12.22
C GLU A 201 27.82 -0.07 -12.10
N LYS A 202 28.26 0.24 -10.88
CA LYS A 202 29.62 0.71 -10.58
C LYS A 202 30.68 -0.42 -10.58
N GLY A 203 30.30 -1.66 -10.90
CA GLY A 203 31.18 -2.83 -10.89
C GLY A 203 31.59 -3.32 -9.50
N GLY A 204 30.94 -2.82 -8.44
CA GLY A 204 31.26 -3.15 -7.05
C GLY A 204 30.61 -4.44 -6.55
N LYS A 205 31.07 -4.91 -5.38
CA LYS A 205 30.41 -5.96 -4.61
C LYS A 205 29.60 -5.36 -3.47
N MET A 206 28.41 -5.92 -3.21
CA MET A 206 27.53 -5.45 -2.13
C MET A 206 28.21 -5.49 -0.75
N SER A 207 28.95 -6.55 -0.46
CA SER A 207 29.65 -6.74 0.82
C SER A 207 30.78 -5.73 1.06
N GLU A 208 31.31 -5.11 0.00
CA GLU A 208 32.39 -4.13 0.05
C GLU A 208 31.84 -2.69 0.04
N TRP A 209 30.52 -2.51 -0.14
CA TRP A 209 29.89 -1.19 -0.15
C TRP A 209 29.81 -0.60 1.26
N ASP A 210 30.11 0.68 1.40
CA ASP A 210 30.16 1.35 2.70
C ASP A 210 28.82 1.29 3.46
N HIS A 211 27.70 1.23 2.73
CA HIS A 211 26.35 1.15 3.28
C HIS A 211 25.86 -0.30 3.48
N TRP A 212 26.71 -1.32 3.32
CA TRP A 212 26.36 -2.74 3.48
C TRP A 212 25.63 -3.06 4.80
N PRO A 213 26.06 -2.58 5.98
CA PRO A 213 25.35 -2.86 7.23
C PRO A 213 23.91 -2.34 7.23
N TYR A 214 23.69 -1.17 6.61
CA TYR A 214 22.36 -0.58 6.48
C TYR A 214 21.50 -1.34 5.46
N HIS A 215 22.11 -1.81 4.35
CA HIS A 215 21.45 -2.69 3.39
C HIS A 215 20.96 -3.99 4.05
N VAL A 216 21.80 -4.64 4.87
CA VAL A 216 21.42 -5.84 5.61
C VAL A 216 20.31 -5.54 6.63
N PHE A 217 20.38 -4.40 7.31
CA PHE A 217 19.31 -3.97 8.21
C PHE A 217 17.97 -3.85 7.48
N ILE A 218 17.94 -3.23 6.29
CA ILE A 218 16.71 -3.17 5.47
C ILE A 218 16.26 -4.58 5.11
N LEU A 219 17.17 -5.45 4.65
CA LEU A 219 16.84 -6.82 4.24
C LEU A 219 16.17 -7.63 5.35
N VAL A 220 16.75 -7.61 6.55
CA VAL A 220 16.19 -8.32 7.72
C VAL A 220 14.80 -7.78 8.05
N ASN A 221 14.61 -6.45 8.02
CA ASN A 221 13.31 -5.86 8.25
C ASN A 221 12.29 -6.19 7.15
N THR A 222 12.70 -6.24 5.88
CA THR A 222 11.84 -6.66 4.76
C THR A 222 11.33 -8.10 4.97
N VAL A 223 12.22 -9.03 5.35
CA VAL A 223 11.82 -10.41 5.67
C VAL A 223 10.87 -10.43 6.86
N LEU A 224 11.13 -9.62 7.89
CA LEU A 224 10.25 -9.52 9.05
C LEU A 224 8.89 -8.91 8.70
N PHE A 225 8.81 -7.92 7.81
CA PHE A 225 7.54 -7.40 7.29
C PHE A 225 6.75 -8.48 6.57
N CYS A 226 7.38 -9.27 5.70
CA CYS A 226 6.70 -10.37 5.02
C CYS A 226 6.06 -11.36 6.00
N PHE A 227 6.70 -11.63 7.14
CA PHE A 227 6.09 -12.45 8.19
C PHE A 227 4.99 -11.69 8.96
N SER A 228 5.27 -10.45 9.35
CA SER A 228 4.38 -9.64 10.19
C SER A 228 3.02 -9.42 9.52
N ILE A 229 3.00 -9.12 8.23
CA ILE A 229 1.75 -8.85 7.53
C ILE A 229 0.81 -10.05 7.46
N LEU A 230 1.37 -11.26 7.35
CA LEU A 230 0.59 -12.51 7.34
C LEU A 230 0.12 -12.83 8.76
N TYR A 231 1.03 -12.76 9.73
CA TYR A 231 0.73 -13.03 11.13
C TYR A 231 -0.35 -12.09 11.69
N LEU A 232 -0.28 -10.79 11.36
CA LEU A 232 -1.20 -9.78 11.87
C LEU A 232 -2.57 -9.78 11.18
N GLY A 233 -2.77 -10.62 10.16
CA GLY A 233 -4.07 -10.79 9.49
C GLY A 233 -4.44 -9.69 8.51
N ILE A 234 -3.47 -8.94 7.99
CA ILE A 234 -3.71 -7.76 7.15
C ILE A 234 -3.31 -7.93 5.68
N HIS A 235 -2.77 -9.08 5.28
CA HIS A 235 -2.34 -9.31 3.91
C HIS A 235 -2.41 -10.80 3.54
N TRP A 236 -2.61 -11.04 2.26
CA TRP A 236 -2.50 -12.35 1.63
C TRP A 236 -1.05 -12.67 1.30
N PHE A 237 -0.74 -13.95 1.11
CA PHE A 237 0.62 -14.36 0.76
C PHE A 237 1.06 -13.81 -0.60
N THR A 238 0.14 -13.71 -1.57
CA THR A 238 0.36 -13.17 -2.92
C THR A 238 0.72 -11.68 -2.90
N ASP A 239 0.38 -10.95 -1.84
CA ASP A 239 0.70 -9.54 -1.70
C ASP A 239 2.21 -9.31 -1.63
N ILE A 240 2.97 -10.30 -1.14
CA ILE A 240 4.43 -10.27 -1.03
C ILE A 240 5.08 -10.27 -2.42
N PRO A 241 4.91 -11.28 -3.30
CA PRO A 241 5.51 -11.27 -4.62
C PRO A 241 4.98 -10.12 -5.48
N LEU A 242 3.70 -9.76 -5.40
CA LEU A 242 3.17 -8.60 -6.13
C LEU A 242 3.78 -7.29 -5.63
N GLY A 243 3.94 -7.12 -4.32
CA GLY A 243 4.67 -6.00 -3.71
C GLY A 243 6.12 -5.94 -4.20
N MET A 244 6.84 -7.06 -4.24
CA MET A 244 8.20 -7.12 -4.79
C MET A 244 8.24 -6.74 -6.28
N ILE A 245 7.25 -7.13 -7.08
CA ILE A 245 7.16 -6.73 -8.50
C ILE A 245 6.99 -5.22 -8.62
N ILE A 246 6.06 -4.60 -7.88
CA ILE A 246 5.86 -3.15 -7.88
C ILE A 246 7.11 -2.41 -7.40
N GLY A 247 7.72 -2.89 -6.31
CA GLY A 247 8.97 -2.36 -5.79
C GLY A 247 10.10 -2.42 -6.81
N GLY A 248 10.19 -3.52 -7.55
CA GLY A 248 11.19 -3.70 -8.60
C GLY A 248 10.95 -2.82 -9.84
N LEU A 249 9.69 -2.65 -10.26
CA LEU A 249 9.31 -1.72 -11.33
C LEU A 249 9.68 -0.28 -10.95
N GLY A 250 9.34 0.14 -9.73
CA GLY A 250 9.71 1.47 -9.21
C GLY A 250 11.23 1.68 -9.17
N ALA A 251 11.97 0.69 -8.67
CA ALA A 251 13.43 0.73 -8.62
C ALA A 251 14.05 0.83 -10.02
N LEU A 252 13.58 0.04 -11.00
CA LEU A 252 14.08 0.09 -12.38
C LEU A 252 13.74 1.41 -13.07
N PHE A 253 12.50 1.88 -12.90
CA PHE A 253 12.06 3.15 -13.47
C PHE A 253 12.98 4.29 -13.00
N ILE A 254 13.24 4.38 -11.69
CA ILE A 254 14.13 5.41 -11.14
C ILE A 254 15.58 5.21 -11.52
N HIS A 255 16.07 3.98 -11.48
CA HIS A 255 17.44 3.69 -11.87
C HIS A 255 17.73 4.14 -13.30
N HIS A 256 16.80 3.94 -14.24
CA HIS A 256 16.96 4.36 -15.64
C HIS A 256 16.60 5.83 -15.90
N LEU A 257 15.74 6.46 -15.10
CA LEU A 257 15.30 7.85 -15.30
C LEU A 257 16.23 8.86 -14.62
N GLN A 258 16.76 8.55 -13.43
CA GLN A 258 17.51 9.49 -12.61
C GLN A 258 18.69 10.16 -13.34
N PRO A 259 19.54 9.47 -14.14
CA PRO A 259 20.66 10.13 -14.82
C PRO A 259 20.23 11.26 -15.77
N ARG A 260 18.99 11.21 -16.29
CA ARG A 260 18.42 12.30 -17.08
C ARG A 260 17.93 13.46 -16.21
N LEU A 261 17.28 13.17 -15.09
CA LEU A 261 16.80 14.19 -14.15
C LEU A 261 17.96 15.01 -13.58
N ARG A 262 19.13 14.40 -13.40
CA ARG A 262 20.35 15.06 -12.91
C ARG A 262 21.15 15.79 -13.99
N ASN A 263 20.78 15.64 -15.25
CA ASN A 263 21.54 16.13 -16.40
C ASN A 263 22.99 15.59 -16.48
N ASP A 264 23.26 14.40 -15.93
CA ASP A 264 24.61 13.81 -15.87
C ASP A 264 25.20 13.57 -17.28
N HIS A 265 24.33 13.44 -18.29
CA HIS A 265 24.70 13.17 -19.69
C HIS A 265 24.23 14.27 -20.66
N GLY A 266 24.06 15.50 -20.16
CA GLY A 266 23.52 16.66 -20.88
C GLY A 266 22.08 17.00 -20.46
N SER A 267 21.44 17.97 -21.14
CA SER A 267 20.08 18.40 -20.77
C SER A 267 19.08 17.24 -20.80
N PHE A 268 18.04 17.31 -19.97
CA PHE A 268 16.96 16.31 -19.89
C PHE A 268 16.40 15.90 -21.26
N PHE A 269 16.30 16.84 -22.20
CA PHE A 269 15.77 16.62 -23.55
C PHE A 269 16.84 16.23 -24.59
N LYS A 270 18.11 16.11 -24.21
CA LYS A 270 19.20 15.79 -25.13
C LYS A 270 18.97 14.42 -25.78
N GLY A 271 19.13 14.37 -27.10
CA GLY A 271 18.95 13.15 -27.90
C GLY A 271 17.49 12.74 -28.13
N LEU A 272 16.51 13.56 -27.72
CA LEU A 272 15.12 13.40 -28.16
C LEU A 272 14.96 13.90 -29.60
N THR A 273 14.85 12.98 -30.54
CA THR A 273 14.50 13.28 -31.94
C THR A 273 13.00 13.09 -32.15
N LYS A 274 12.42 13.75 -33.18
CA LYS A 274 11.00 13.55 -33.53
C LYS A 274 10.67 12.06 -33.76
N SER A 275 11.58 11.30 -34.38
CA SER A 275 11.44 9.86 -34.58
C SER A 275 11.42 9.08 -33.26
N LYS A 276 12.36 9.37 -32.34
CA LYS A 276 12.40 8.74 -31.02
C LYS A 276 11.13 9.06 -30.22
N ILE A 277 10.70 10.32 -30.19
CA ILE A 277 9.45 10.72 -29.52
C ILE A 277 8.26 9.95 -30.11
N LYS A 278 8.11 9.93 -31.44
CA LYS A 278 7.02 9.19 -32.10
C LYS A 278 7.02 7.71 -31.73
N ARG A 279 8.18 7.05 -31.76
CA ARG A 279 8.31 5.63 -31.39
C ARG A 279 7.92 5.39 -29.93
N HIS A 280 8.39 6.24 -29.02
CA HIS A 280 8.04 6.18 -27.61
C HIS A 280 6.54 6.37 -27.39
N SER A 281 5.96 7.45 -27.93
CA SER A 281 4.53 7.73 -27.82
C SER A 281 3.65 6.61 -28.37
N ILE A 282 4.04 5.97 -29.48
CA ILE A 282 3.28 4.84 -30.05
C ILE A 282 3.38 3.61 -29.15
N VAL A 283 4.59 3.16 -28.79
CA VAL A 283 4.76 1.91 -28.02
C VAL A 283 4.20 2.06 -26.60
N GLU A 284 4.53 3.15 -25.92
CA GLU A 284 4.08 3.40 -24.56
C GLU A 284 2.60 3.75 -24.51
N GLY A 285 2.10 4.51 -25.49
CA GLY A 285 0.69 4.82 -25.63
C GLY A 285 -0.17 3.57 -25.89
N ILE A 286 0.23 2.71 -26.83
CA ILE A 286 -0.49 1.44 -27.09
C ILE A 286 -0.45 0.55 -25.85
N GLY A 287 0.71 0.37 -25.21
CA GLY A 287 0.79 -0.44 -24.00
C GLY A 287 -0.09 0.09 -22.87
N THR A 288 -0.12 1.42 -22.69
CA THR A 288 -0.98 2.08 -21.69
C THR A 288 -2.45 1.86 -22.00
N LEU A 289 -2.86 2.01 -23.27
CA LEU A 289 -4.23 1.75 -23.70
C LEU A 289 -4.63 0.29 -23.51
N VAL A 290 -3.74 -0.66 -23.76
CA VAL A 290 -4.01 -2.09 -23.51
C VAL A 290 -4.26 -2.34 -22.02
N MET A 291 -3.41 -1.80 -21.14
CA MET A 291 -3.62 -1.94 -19.69
C MET A 291 -4.91 -1.25 -19.23
N LEU A 292 -5.22 -0.07 -19.76
CA LEU A 292 -6.48 0.62 -19.48
C LEU A 292 -7.69 -0.21 -19.93
N THR A 293 -7.63 -0.83 -21.11
CA THR A 293 -8.68 -1.72 -21.58
C THR A 293 -8.89 -2.90 -20.62
N VAL A 294 -7.82 -3.48 -20.08
CA VAL A 294 -7.92 -4.56 -19.07
C VAL A 294 -8.61 -4.06 -17.81
N ILE A 295 -8.27 -2.86 -17.33
CA ILE A 295 -8.94 -2.24 -16.17
C ILE A 295 -10.44 -2.05 -16.46
N LEU A 296 -10.79 -1.49 -17.61
CA LEU A 296 -12.20 -1.28 -17.98
C LEU A 296 -12.95 -2.60 -18.12
N MET A 297 -12.31 -3.65 -18.64
CA MET A 297 -12.90 -4.99 -18.69
C MET A 297 -13.12 -5.57 -17.28
N ALA A 298 -12.16 -5.38 -16.39
CA ALA A 298 -12.24 -5.82 -14.99
C ALA A 298 -13.39 -5.12 -14.25
N VAL A 299 -13.55 -3.81 -14.43
CA VAL A 299 -14.68 -3.05 -13.85
C VAL A 299 -16.02 -3.53 -14.41
N ASN A 300 -16.15 -3.70 -15.73
CA ASN A 300 -17.41 -4.21 -16.30
C ASN A 300 -17.74 -5.61 -15.77
N PHE A 301 -16.75 -6.48 -15.62
CA PHE A 301 -16.93 -7.81 -15.03
C PHE A 301 -17.45 -7.73 -13.57
N GLN A 302 -16.96 -6.76 -12.80
CA GLN A 302 -17.37 -6.55 -11.41
C GLN A 302 -18.80 -6.01 -11.32
N ILE A 303 -19.16 -5.03 -12.16
CA ILE A 303 -20.52 -4.47 -12.24
C ILE A 303 -21.55 -5.58 -12.51
N ASP A 304 -21.26 -6.49 -13.43
CA ASP A 304 -22.13 -7.63 -13.77
C ASP A 304 -22.36 -8.60 -12.60
N GLN A 305 -21.53 -8.55 -11.55
CA GLN A 305 -21.61 -9.40 -10.35
C GLN A 305 -22.02 -8.64 -9.07
N SER A 306 -22.45 -7.40 -9.19
CA SER A 306 -22.70 -6.51 -8.03
C SER A 306 -23.77 -7.05 -7.07
N ASP A 307 -24.89 -7.57 -7.58
CA ASP A 307 -26.03 -8.00 -6.74
C ASP A 307 -25.70 -9.18 -5.80
N GLU A 308 -24.79 -10.07 -6.19
CA GLU A 308 -24.42 -11.27 -5.42
C GLU A 308 -23.08 -11.12 -4.69
N ARG A 309 -22.51 -9.91 -4.65
CA ARG A 309 -21.15 -9.68 -4.14
C ARG A 309 -21.12 -9.75 -2.61
N VAL A 310 -20.46 -10.78 -2.07
CA VAL A 310 -20.10 -10.88 -0.66
C VAL A 310 -19.00 -9.88 -0.34
N SER A 311 -19.16 -9.04 0.68
CA SER A 311 -18.14 -8.11 1.18
C SER A 311 -17.33 -8.72 2.33
N TYR A 312 -18.01 -9.43 3.25
CA TYR A 312 -17.43 -9.99 4.47
C TYR A 312 -17.89 -11.42 4.71
N ARG A 313 -17.02 -12.21 5.36
CA ARG A 313 -17.33 -13.58 5.79
C ARG A 313 -16.97 -13.74 7.26
N LEU A 314 -17.96 -13.99 8.09
CA LEU A 314 -17.80 -14.07 9.54
C LEU A 314 -18.04 -15.49 10.03
N GLY A 315 -17.04 -16.09 10.67
CA GLY A 315 -17.21 -17.32 11.43
C GLY A 315 -18.05 -17.12 12.70
N PRO A 316 -18.36 -18.21 13.42
CA PRO A 316 -19.12 -18.15 14.67
C PRO A 316 -18.42 -17.25 15.69
N GLN A 317 -19.17 -16.31 16.28
CA GLN A 317 -18.68 -15.30 17.23
C GLN A 317 -17.69 -14.27 16.66
N ASP A 318 -17.38 -14.32 15.36
CA ASP A 318 -16.52 -13.33 14.74
C ASP A 318 -17.19 -11.96 14.70
N SER A 319 -16.36 -10.92 14.81
CA SER A 319 -16.77 -9.53 14.62
C SER A 319 -15.78 -8.82 13.69
N THR A 320 -16.30 -8.07 12.73
CA THR A 320 -15.52 -7.20 11.83
C THR A 320 -16.23 -5.86 11.66
N PHE A 321 -15.61 -4.89 10.98
CA PHE A 321 -16.23 -3.59 10.78
C PHE A 321 -15.92 -3.01 9.40
N GLU A 322 -16.90 -2.28 8.86
CA GLU A 322 -16.75 -1.38 7.72
C GLU A 322 -16.50 0.05 8.23
N ILE A 323 -15.66 0.80 7.52
CA ILE A 323 -15.31 2.18 7.88
C ILE A 323 -16.03 3.15 6.96
N ILE A 324 -16.89 4.00 7.52
CA ILE A 324 -17.44 5.14 6.78
C ILE A 324 -16.50 6.33 6.93
N GLN A 325 -16.01 6.83 5.79
CA GLN A 325 -15.05 7.94 5.76
C GLN A 325 -15.70 9.27 6.16
N GLU A 326 -14.83 10.20 6.54
CA GLU A 326 -15.21 11.58 6.83
C GLU A 326 -15.91 12.25 5.64
N ILE A 327 -17.14 12.73 5.86
CA ILE A 327 -17.92 13.48 4.85
C ILE A 327 -17.99 14.97 5.15
N SER A 328 -18.18 15.78 4.09
CA SER A 328 -18.30 17.23 4.21
C SER A 328 -19.68 17.65 4.72
N TYR A 329 -19.84 18.94 4.98
CA TYR A 329 -21.15 19.52 5.28
C TYR A 329 -22.06 19.39 4.05
N ASP A 330 -23.29 18.90 4.25
CA ASP A 330 -24.32 18.58 3.22
C ASP A 330 -24.10 17.28 2.41
N ASP A 331 -23.00 16.56 2.63
CA ASP A 331 -22.81 15.22 2.05
C ASP A 331 -23.50 14.16 2.92
N THR A 332 -23.88 13.03 2.32
CA THR A 332 -24.45 11.85 3.01
C THR A 332 -23.82 10.59 2.46
N VAL A 333 -23.80 9.52 3.27
CA VAL A 333 -23.46 8.17 2.83
C VAL A 333 -24.63 7.26 3.13
N ASP A 334 -25.15 6.61 2.10
CA ASP A 334 -26.17 5.59 2.22
C ASP A 334 -25.51 4.21 2.25
N SER A 335 -25.53 3.56 3.41
CA SER A 335 -24.96 2.23 3.61
C SER A 335 -26.06 1.18 3.65
N GLN A 336 -26.09 0.30 2.65
CA GLN A 336 -26.96 -0.86 2.63
C GLN A 336 -26.21 -2.10 3.12
N ILE A 337 -26.74 -2.75 4.15
CA ILE A 337 -26.20 -3.98 4.72
C ILE A 337 -27.20 -5.10 4.47
N THR A 338 -26.76 -6.14 3.76
CA THR A 338 -27.57 -7.30 3.40
C THR A 338 -26.98 -8.57 4.01
N ASN A 339 -27.79 -9.29 4.75
CA ASN A 339 -27.47 -10.64 5.23
C ASN A 339 -27.75 -11.63 4.09
N LEU A 340 -26.70 -12.22 3.53
CA LEU A 340 -26.81 -13.17 2.41
C LEU A 340 -27.06 -14.61 2.87
N ASP A 341 -27.07 -14.88 4.18
CA ASP A 341 -27.34 -16.21 4.73
C ASP A 341 -28.84 -16.53 4.73
N ASP A 342 -29.17 -17.81 4.56
CA ASP A 342 -30.54 -18.33 4.52
C ASP A 342 -31.11 -18.72 5.90
N SER A 343 -30.28 -18.71 6.94
CA SER A 343 -30.60 -19.30 8.25
C SER A 343 -30.16 -18.47 9.46
N LEU A 344 -28.99 -17.84 9.38
CA LEU A 344 -28.37 -17.10 10.47
C LEU A 344 -28.88 -15.66 10.50
N THR A 345 -28.82 -15.09 11.69
CA THR A 345 -29.13 -13.67 11.91
C THR A 345 -27.81 -12.91 12.02
N LEU A 346 -27.74 -11.75 11.38
CA LEU A 346 -26.62 -10.83 11.51
C LEU A 346 -26.96 -9.76 12.56
N GLU A 347 -26.04 -9.50 13.48
CA GLU A 347 -26.13 -8.34 14.38
C GLU A 347 -25.20 -7.22 13.91
N VAL A 348 -25.65 -5.97 14.00
CA VAL A 348 -24.90 -4.80 13.52
C VAL A 348 -24.90 -3.71 14.59
N VAL A 349 -23.76 -3.07 14.83
CA VAL A 349 -23.65 -1.85 15.64
C VAL A 349 -23.09 -0.71 14.80
N TYR A 350 -23.81 0.41 14.77
CA TYR A 350 -23.37 1.65 14.14
C TYR A 350 -22.99 2.69 15.19
N LEU A 351 -21.77 3.23 15.10
CA LEU A 351 -21.22 4.20 16.05
C LEU A 351 -20.06 5.00 15.46
N GLN A 352 -19.68 6.11 16.10
CA GLN A 352 -18.43 6.80 15.74
C GLN A 352 -17.22 5.98 16.16
N VAL A 353 -16.14 6.05 15.38
CA VAL A 353 -14.87 5.34 15.65
C VAL A 353 -14.29 5.68 17.03
N VAL A 354 -14.48 6.91 17.51
CA VAL A 354 -13.95 7.32 18.83
C VAL A 354 -14.72 6.67 19.97
N ASP A 355 -15.99 6.36 19.76
CA ASP A 355 -16.86 5.79 20.79
C ASP A 355 -16.66 4.28 20.92
N SER A 356 -16.09 3.60 19.91
CA SER A 356 -15.80 2.16 19.96
C SER A 356 -14.56 1.78 20.78
N LEU A 357 -13.68 2.74 21.09
CA LEU A 357 -12.37 2.47 21.70
C LEU A 357 -12.42 1.66 23.01
N PRO A 358 -13.38 1.88 23.94
CA PRO A 358 -13.48 1.07 25.15
C PRO A 358 -13.68 -0.43 24.84
N ALA A 359 -14.52 -0.74 23.86
CA ALA A 359 -14.81 -2.11 23.44
C ALA A 359 -13.70 -2.77 22.60
N MET A 360 -12.58 -2.07 22.35
CA MET A 360 -11.46 -2.58 21.54
C MET A 360 -10.11 -2.46 22.27
N ASP A 361 -10.11 -2.24 23.58
CA ASP A 361 -8.87 -2.04 24.34
C ASP A 361 -8.12 -3.36 24.65
N SER A 362 -8.79 -4.51 24.53
CA SER A 362 -8.26 -5.82 24.94
C SER A 362 -7.55 -6.62 23.85
N GLY A 363 -7.34 -6.07 22.64
CA GLY A 363 -6.80 -6.84 21.51
C GLY A 363 -7.87 -7.57 20.70
N SER A 364 -9.15 -7.40 21.03
CA SER A 364 -10.32 -8.00 20.39
C SER A 364 -11.53 -7.06 20.48
N ILE A 365 -12.58 -7.30 19.71
CA ILE A 365 -13.85 -6.58 19.84
C ILE A 365 -14.68 -7.23 20.96
N ASP A 366 -14.91 -6.51 22.07
CA ASP A 366 -15.90 -6.88 23.08
C ASP A 366 -17.30 -6.52 22.58
N TRP A 367 -18.00 -7.51 22.05
CA TRP A 367 -19.32 -7.33 21.46
C TRP A 367 -20.38 -6.84 22.47
N GLU A 368 -20.33 -7.34 23.70
CA GLU A 368 -21.32 -6.96 24.72
C GLU A 368 -21.12 -5.51 25.15
N GLU A 369 -19.87 -5.06 25.28
CA GLU A 369 -19.57 -3.65 25.53
C GLU A 369 -19.97 -2.79 24.34
N LEU A 370 -19.64 -3.18 23.11
CA LEU A 370 -19.92 -2.42 21.89
C LEU A 370 -21.42 -2.14 21.70
N LYS A 371 -22.29 -3.12 21.98
CA LYS A 371 -23.75 -2.96 21.94
C LYS A 371 -24.28 -1.88 22.89
N THR A 372 -23.52 -1.51 23.92
CA THR A 372 -23.91 -0.43 24.84
C THR A 372 -23.49 0.96 24.36
N LEU A 373 -22.59 1.03 23.38
CA LEU A 373 -21.95 2.26 22.90
C LEU A 373 -22.59 2.81 21.61
N GLY A 374 -23.18 1.95 20.79
CA GLY A 374 -23.73 2.30 19.48
C GLY A 374 -25.23 2.06 19.29
N THR A 375 -25.70 2.27 18.07
CA THR A 375 -27.05 1.93 17.62
C THR A 375 -27.06 0.50 17.10
N ASN A 376 -27.90 -0.35 17.67
CA ASN A 376 -27.92 -1.78 17.38
C ASN A 376 -29.03 -2.13 16.38
N TYR A 377 -28.72 -3.02 15.45
CA TYR A 377 -29.64 -3.58 14.49
C TYR A 377 -29.51 -5.10 14.44
N THR A 378 -30.58 -5.76 14.02
CA THR A 378 -30.62 -7.21 13.84
C THR A 378 -31.24 -7.48 12.48
N ILE A 379 -30.51 -8.17 11.62
CA ILE A 379 -30.90 -8.44 10.24
C ILE A 379 -31.19 -9.94 10.12
N PRO A 380 -32.46 -10.33 9.91
CA PRO A 380 -32.80 -11.74 9.72
C PRO A 380 -32.15 -12.29 8.43
N ALA A 381 -32.13 -13.61 8.29
CA ALA A 381 -31.70 -14.29 7.07
C ALA A 381 -32.35 -13.71 5.81
N GLY A 382 -31.54 -13.42 4.78
CA GLY A 382 -31.97 -12.77 3.53
C GLY A 382 -32.49 -11.34 3.67
N GLY A 383 -32.38 -10.72 4.85
CA GLY A 383 -32.84 -9.36 5.13
C GLY A 383 -31.79 -8.30 4.80
N SER A 384 -32.23 -7.05 4.71
CA SER A 384 -31.36 -5.88 4.54
C SER A 384 -31.82 -4.72 5.43
N ILE A 385 -30.88 -3.83 5.77
CA ILE A 385 -31.14 -2.54 6.38
C ILE A 385 -30.37 -1.44 5.63
N ASP A 386 -30.90 -0.23 5.69
CA ASP A 386 -30.22 0.97 5.19
C ASP A 386 -29.87 1.88 6.38
N ILE A 387 -28.63 2.35 6.42
CA ILE A 387 -28.11 3.29 7.41
C ILE A 387 -27.64 4.54 6.68
N GLU A 388 -28.29 5.67 6.95
CA GLU A 388 -27.91 6.98 6.41
C GLU A 388 -26.94 7.68 7.38
N THR A 389 -25.72 7.94 6.93
CA THR A 389 -24.71 8.72 7.67
C THR A 389 -24.73 10.18 7.24
N THR A 390 -25.02 11.07 8.19
CA THR A 390 -25.14 12.54 7.95
C THR A 390 -24.16 13.37 8.80
N GLN A 391 -23.46 12.74 9.75
CA GLN A 391 -22.54 13.44 10.65
C GLN A 391 -21.22 13.75 9.93
N HIS A 392 -20.96 15.04 9.72
CA HIS A 392 -19.78 15.53 9.03
C HIS A 392 -18.50 15.49 9.90
N ASN A 393 -17.34 15.49 9.25
CA ASN A 393 -16.03 15.63 9.90
C ASN A 393 -15.67 14.55 10.96
N VAL A 394 -16.32 13.39 10.90
CA VAL A 394 -16.08 12.25 11.79
C VAL A 394 -16.15 10.94 11.01
N PHE A 395 -15.49 9.90 11.50
CA PHE A 395 -15.53 8.56 10.94
C PHE A 395 -16.49 7.69 11.75
N HIS A 396 -17.16 6.76 11.08
CA HIS A 396 -18.07 5.81 11.71
C HIS A 396 -17.65 4.37 11.42
N PHE A 397 -18.03 3.47 12.31
CA PHE A 397 -17.99 2.05 12.09
C PHE A 397 -19.40 1.51 11.88
N ILE A 398 -19.52 0.59 10.93
CA ILE A 398 -20.60 -0.39 10.87
C ILE A 398 -19.96 -1.71 11.28
N VAL A 399 -20.11 -2.07 12.55
CA VAL A 399 -19.56 -3.33 13.09
C VAL A 399 -20.56 -4.45 12.85
N LEU A 400 -20.09 -5.53 12.26
CA LEU A 400 -20.84 -6.72 11.89
C LEU A 400 -20.46 -7.86 12.84
N HIS A 401 -21.44 -8.63 13.31
CA HIS A 401 -21.21 -9.76 14.21
C HIS A 401 -22.07 -10.97 13.87
N ASN A 402 -21.46 -12.14 13.95
CA ASN A 402 -22.13 -13.42 13.82
C ASN A 402 -22.41 -14.03 15.22
N PRO A 403 -23.67 -14.00 15.70
CA PRO A 403 -24.03 -14.49 17.03
C PRO A 403 -24.10 -16.03 17.12
N ALA A 404 -23.76 -16.77 16.07
CA ALA A 404 -23.82 -18.23 16.08
C ALA A 404 -22.83 -18.84 17.08
N ASP A 405 -23.28 -19.84 17.85
CA ASP A 405 -22.47 -20.54 18.87
C ASP A 405 -21.85 -21.85 18.33
N SER A 406 -22.29 -22.36 17.18
CA SER A 406 -21.88 -23.66 16.63
C SER A 406 -20.73 -23.54 15.64
N SER A 407 -19.67 -24.34 15.84
CA SER A 407 -18.50 -24.40 14.96
C SER A 407 -18.66 -25.32 13.73
N SER A 408 -19.87 -25.45 13.18
CA SER A 408 -20.07 -26.15 11.91
C SER A 408 -19.75 -25.21 10.73
N ASP A 409 -19.29 -25.74 9.60
CA ASP A 409 -19.06 -24.95 8.38
C ASP A 409 -20.33 -24.21 7.91
N ASP A 410 -21.52 -24.74 8.24
CA ASP A 410 -22.84 -24.11 8.03
C ASP A 410 -23.09 -22.89 8.95
N SER A 411 -22.07 -22.41 9.67
CA SER A 411 -22.16 -21.30 10.62
C SER A 411 -21.31 -20.09 10.20
N VAL A 412 -20.80 -20.08 8.97
CA VAL A 412 -20.17 -18.91 8.35
C VAL A 412 -21.25 -18.01 7.75
N LEU A 413 -21.31 -16.77 8.21
CA LEU A 413 -22.24 -15.75 7.75
C LEU A 413 -21.59 -14.91 6.63
N GLU A 414 -22.21 -14.86 5.46
CA GLU A 414 -21.80 -14.00 4.36
C GLU A 414 -22.63 -12.71 4.35
N VAL A 415 -21.95 -11.57 4.26
CA VAL A 415 -22.56 -10.24 4.37
C VAL A 415 -22.13 -9.39 3.20
N GLN A 416 -23.09 -8.68 2.61
CA GLN A 416 -22.83 -7.63 1.65
C GLN A 416 -23.02 -6.27 2.30
N VAL A 417 -22.06 -5.38 2.08
CA VAL A 417 -22.11 -3.97 2.48
C VAL A 417 -21.83 -3.13 1.25
N VAL A 418 -22.76 -2.23 0.93
CA VAL A 418 -22.65 -1.27 -0.18
C VAL A 418 -22.78 0.13 0.39
N ASN A 419 -21.75 0.94 0.20
CA ASN A 419 -21.72 2.35 0.62
C ASN A 419 -21.84 3.24 -0.62
N ASP A 420 -22.94 3.99 -0.73
CA ASP A 420 -23.11 5.00 -1.77
C ASP A 420 -22.79 6.40 -1.20
N TYR A 421 -21.69 6.98 -1.68
CA TYR A 421 -21.26 8.34 -1.35
C TYR A 421 -21.90 9.40 -2.28
N HIS A 422 -22.74 8.98 -3.22
CA HIS A 422 -23.40 9.82 -4.23
C HIS A 422 -22.45 10.61 -5.13
N GLU A 423 -21.25 10.08 -5.37
CA GLU A 423 -20.22 10.71 -6.20
C GLU A 423 -19.75 9.79 -7.34
N ASP A 424 -19.87 10.23 -8.59
CA ASP A 424 -19.20 9.55 -9.72
C ASP A 424 -17.74 10.01 -9.84
N LYS A 425 -16.81 9.14 -9.44
CA LYS A 425 -15.37 9.39 -9.47
C LYS A 425 -14.58 8.47 -10.40
N ILE A 426 -15.23 7.56 -11.15
CA ILE A 426 -14.53 6.58 -11.99
C ILE A 426 -13.58 7.26 -12.99
N GLY A 427 -14.05 8.33 -13.65
CA GLY A 427 -13.22 9.08 -14.61
C GLY A 427 -11.96 9.67 -13.98
N SER A 428 -12.07 10.18 -12.75
CA SER A 428 -10.94 10.72 -11.98
C SER A 428 -9.96 9.63 -11.55
N ALA A 429 -10.48 8.47 -11.12
CA ALA A 429 -9.68 7.29 -10.78
C ALA A 429 -8.87 6.77 -11.97
N ILE A 430 -9.49 6.73 -13.17
CA ILE A 430 -8.82 6.36 -14.42
C ILE A 430 -7.68 7.35 -14.72
N LEU A 431 -7.96 8.66 -14.66
CA LEU A 431 -6.96 9.70 -14.94
C LEU A 431 -5.77 9.62 -13.98
N LEU A 432 -6.03 9.39 -12.69
CA LEU A 432 -4.98 9.26 -11.67
C LEU A 432 -4.11 8.01 -11.89
N SER A 433 -4.66 6.98 -12.52
CA SER A 433 -3.97 5.72 -12.80
C SER A 433 -3.08 5.76 -14.05
N LEU A 434 -3.34 6.64 -15.02
CA LEU A 434 -2.58 6.70 -16.28
C LEU A 434 -1.05 6.82 -16.10
N PRO A 435 -0.51 7.62 -15.16
CA PRO A 435 0.93 7.67 -14.92
C PRO A 435 1.52 6.32 -14.52
N SER A 436 0.82 5.53 -13.69
CA SER A 436 1.24 4.18 -13.29
C SER A 436 1.38 3.24 -14.49
N LEU A 437 0.34 3.22 -15.33
CA LEU A 437 0.29 2.37 -16.52
C LEU A 437 1.43 2.72 -17.47
N TRP A 438 1.62 4.03 -17.72
CA TRP A 438 2.72 4.52 -18.55
C TRP A 438 4.09 4.14 -17.98
N MET A 439 4.31 4.30 -16.66
CA MET A 439 5.58 3.95 -16.01
C MET A 439 5.90 2.46 -16.16
N THR A 440 4.90 1.61 -15.99
CA THR A 440 5.04 0.15 -16.15
C THR A 440 5.48 -0.19 -17.58
N VAL A 441 4.80 0.37 -18.58
CA VAL A 441 5.14 0.14 -19.99
C VAL A 441 6.50 0.74 -20.33
N PHE A 442 6.85 1.91 -19.77
CA PHE A 442 8.17 2.53 -19.94
C PHE A 442 9.29 1.59 -19.48
N VAL A 443 9.16 0.96 -18.30
CA VAL A 443 10.16 0.01 -17.79
C VAL A 443 10.29 -1.19 -18.73
N LEU A 444 9.18 -1.81 -19.12
CA LEU A 444 9.19 -2.97 -20.02
C LEU A 444 9.82 -2.61 -21.38
N HIS A 445 9.44 -1.47 -21.94
CA HIS A 445 9.99 -0.96 -23.19
C HIS A 445 11.49 -0.65 -23.06
N ARG A 446 11.93 -0.07 -21.95
CA ARG A 446 13.33 0.23 -21.66
C ARG A 446 14.17 -1.05 -21.56
N LEU A 447 13.73 -2.05 -20.81
CA LEU A 447 14.40 -3.35 -20.70
C LEU A 447 14.50 -4.06 -22.06
N ARG A 448 13.42 -4.04 -22.85
CA ARG A 448 13.43 -4.60 -24.21
C ARG A 448 14.49 -3.92 -25.08
N ARG A 449 14.59 -2.60 -25.03
CA ARG A 449 15.60 -1.85 -25.81
C ARG A 449 17.02 -2.15 -25.36
N LEU A 450 17.28 -2.26 -24.05
CA LEU A 450 18.58 -2.67 -23.53
C LEU A 450 18.99 -4.04 -24.08
N LYS A 451 18.08 -5.01 -24.02
CA LYS A 451 18.31 -6.37 -24.55
C LYS A 451 18.59 -6.37 -26.05
N LEU A 452 17.82 -5.60 -26.85
CA LEU A 452 18.02 -5.49 -28.30
C LEU A 452 19.38 -4.89 -28.65
N ASN A 453 19.90 -3.97 -27.84
CA ASN A 453 21.22 -3.36 -28.02
C ASN A 453 22.35 -4.13 -27.31
N LYS A 454 22.10 -5.36 -26.85
CA LYS A 454 23.07 -6.21 -26.12
C LYS A 454 23.70 -5.52 -24.89
N ARG A 455 22.96 -4.61 -24.25
CA ARG A 455 23.38 -3.90 -23.03
C ARG A 455 22.84 -4.62 -21.80
N SER A 456 23.52 -4.43 -20.66
CA SER A 456 23.06 -4.97 -19.38
C SER A 456 21.73 -4.33 -18.96
N LEU A 457 20.85 -5.10 -18.30
CA LEU A 457 19.56 -4.59 -17.81
C LEU A 457 19.73 -3.50 -16.72
N ILE A 458 20.88 -3.52 -16.04
CA ILE A 458 21.22 -2.52 -15.00
C ILE A 458 21.81 -1.25 -15.60
N ASP A 459 21.99 -1.15 -16.92
CA ASP A 459 22.57 0.03 -17.55
C ASP A 459 21.60 1.22 -17.54
N SER A 460 21.92 2.23 -16.72
CA SER A 460 21.16 3.47 -16.58
C SER A 460 21.48 4.52 -17.64
N SER A 461 22.47 4.28 -18.50
CA SER A 461 22.90 5.24 -19.52
C SER A 461 21.75 5.66 -20.44
N PRO A 462 21.52 6.97 -20.66
CA PRO A 462 20.51 7.44 -21.59
C PRO A 462 20.72 6.89 -23.01
N SER A 463 19.63 6.61 -23.74
CA SER A 463 19.72 5.97 -25.06
C SER A 463 20.34 6.83 -26.17
N HIS A 464 20.74 8.07 -25.90
CA HIS A 464 21.44 8.92 -26.87
C HIS A 464 22.96 8.79 -26.81
N ILE A 465 23.48 8.09 -25.81
CA ILE A 465 24.89 7.70 -25.70
C ILE A 465 25.11 6.23 -26.03
N TRP A 466 24.07 5.57 -26.56
CA TRP A 466 24.21 4.24 -27.08
C TRP A 466 24.79 4.35 -28.49
N ASP A 467 25.73 3.46 -28.81
CA ASP A 467 26.15 3.21 -30.18
C ASP A 467 24.97 2.53 -30.89
N GLU A 468 23.94 3.31 -31.24
CA GLU A 468 22.85 2.84 -32.08
C GLU A 468 23.46 2.69 -33.49
N GLU A 469 23.68 1.46 -33.95
CA GLU A 469 23.78 1.18 -35.39
C GLU A 469 22.50 1.76 -36.02
N GLU A 470 22.64 2.78 -36.88
CA GLU A 470 21.54 3.50 -37.53
C GLU A 470 20.57 2.57 -38.28
#